data_AF-A0A0T5P0K8-F1
#
_entry.id   AF-A0A0T5P0K8-F1
#
_cell.length_a   1.000
_cell.length_b   1.000
_cell.length_c   1.000
_cell.angle_alpha   90.00
_cell.angle_beta   90.00
_cell.angle_gamma   90.00
#
_symmetry.space_group_name_H-M   'P 1'
#
loop_
_entity.id
_entity.type
_entity.pdbx_description
1 polymer ?
#
loop_
_entity_poly.entity_id
_entity_poly.type
_entity_poly.pdbx_seq_one_letter_code
_entity_poly.pdbx_strand_id
1 'polypeptide(L)'
;MTIRRWALALACVVAGWIGTLMLVMVATDAAPGAIVLFPEEDFVANLPRGAAVVGGGGACVAVRSDAPGLGLALYRAGGRVVLPAGLPGCLPLPAGKS
;
A
#
# COMPACT_ATOMS: atom_id res chain seq x y z
N MET A 1 25.21 20.98 -16.58
CA MET A 1 23.83 21.50 -16.39
C MET A 1 22.72 20.51 -16.80
N THR A 2 23.00 19.21 -16.95
CA THR A 2 22.01 18.20 -17.37
C THR A 2 21.56 17.30 -16.21
N ILE A 3 22.48 16.92 -15.32
CA ILE A 3 22.20 15.95 -14.24
C ILE A 3 21.10 16.41 -13.28
N ARG A 4 21.12 17.69 -12.88
CA ARG A 4 20.09 18.24 -11.98
C ARG A 4 18.71 18.26 -12.62
N ARG A 5 18.64 18.46 -13.94
CA ARG A 5 17.39 18.52 -14.71
C ARG A 5 16.83 17.12 -14.95
N TRP A 6 17.69 16.14 -15.22
CA TRP A 6 17.33 14.72 -15.28
C TRP A 6 16.92 14.16 -13.93
N ALA A 7 17.62 14.50 -12.85
CA ALA A 7 17.23 14.10 -11.49
C ALA A 7 15.85 14.65 -11.12
N LEU A 8 15.56 15.91 -11.49
CA LEU A 8 14.27 16.54 -11.24
C LEU A 8 13.16 15.89 -12.09
N ALA A 9 13.43 15.60 -13.36
CA ALA A 9 12.50 14.87 -14.22
C ALA A 9 12.19 13.47 -13.68
N LEU A 10 13.23 12.73 -13.25
CA LEU A 10 13.07 11.41 -12.64
C LEU A 10 12.22 11.50 -11.36
N ALA A 11 12.50 12.48 -10.49
CA ALA A 11 11.71 12.70 -9.29
C ALA A 11 10.24 13.04 -9.60
N CYS A 12 9.97 13.87 -10.61
CA CYS A 12 8.61 14.17 -11.05
C CYS A 12 7.89 12.93 -11.61
N VAL A 13 8.58 12.09 -12.37
CA VAL A 13 8.01 10.84 -12.90
C VAL A 13 7.67 9.88 -11.76
N VAL A 14 8.57 9.70 -10.79
CA VAL A 14 8.32 8.86 -9.62
C VAL A 14 7.17 9.41 -8.78
N ALA A 15 7.14 10.72 -8.53
CA ALA A 15 6.06 11.35 -7.79
C ALA A 15 4.71 11.21 -8.50
N GLY A 16 4.66 11.43 -9.82
CA GLY A 16 3.46 11.25 -10.63
C GLY A 16 2.99 9.79 -10.66
N TRP A 17 3.92 8.84 -10.77
CA TRP A 17 3.62 7.41 -10.66
C TRP A 17 2.99 7.10 -9.31
N ILE A 18 3.67 7.42 -8.20
CA ILE A 18 3.18 7.13 -6.85
C ILE A 18 1.82 7.80 -6.61
N GLY A 19 1.65 9.06 -7.02
CA GLY A 19 0.37 9.76 -6.95
C GLY A 19 -0.74 9.06 -7.74
N THR A 20 -0.43 8.53 -8.93
CA THR A 20 -1.40 7.76 -9.73
C THR A 20 -1.79 6.47 -9.01
N LEU A 21 -0.85 5.74 -8.42
CA LEU A 21 -1.14 4.53 -7.66
C LEU A 21 -2.00 4.80 -6.41
N MET A 22 -1.69 5.87 -5.68
CA MET A 22 -2.50 6.31 -4.54
C MET A 22 -3.92 6.67 -4.97
N LEU A 23 -4.05 7.40 -6.09
CA LEU A 23 -5.35 7.81 -6.63
C LEU A 23 -6.16 6.59 -7.05
N VAL A 24 -5.56 5.61 -7.72
CA VAL A 24 -6.23 4.36 -8.10
C VAL A 24 -6.73 3.63 -6.84
N MET A 25 -5.91 3.52 -5.80
CA MET A 25 -6.32 2.86 -4.55
C MET A 25 -7.53 3.54 -3.90
N VAL A 26 -7.56 4.88 -3.88
CA VAL A 26 -8.66 5.64 -3.28
C VAL A 26 -9.91 5.69 -4.16
N ALA A 27 -9.74 5.76 -5.48
CA ALA A 27 -10.85 5.96 -6.42
C ALA A 27 -11.54 4.66 -6.83
N THR A 28 -10.82 3.53 -6.84
CA THR A 28 -11.33 2.29 -7.43
C THR A 28 -11.61 1.18 -6.43
N ASP A 29 -11.07 1.24 -5.20
CA ASP A 29 -11.08 0.12 -4.24
C ASP A 29 -10.74 -1.24 -4.89
N ALA A 30 -9.98 -1.21 -6.00
CA ALA A 30 -9.86 -2.34 -6.91
C ALA A 30 -9.03 -3.50 -6.35
N ALA A 31 -8.40 -3.30 -5.19
CA ALA A 31 -7.54 -4.30 -4.56
C ALA A 31 -7.93 -4.52 -3.09
N PRO A 32 -8.23 -5.77 -2.67
CA PRO A 32 -8.42 -6.11 -1.26
C PRO A 32 -7.12 -6.06 -0.44
N GLY A 33 -5.97 -5.77 -1.07
CA GLY A 33 -4.67 -5.62 -0.43
C GLY A 33 -4.08 -4.23 -0.65
N ALA A 34 -3.40 -3.72 0.38
CA ALA A 34 -2.69 -2.46 0.36
C ALA A 34 -1.32 -2.60 1.05
N ILE A 35 -0.29 -1.92 0.55
CA ILE A 35 0.99 -1.77 1.23
C ILE A 35 1.09 -0.33 1.71
N VAL A 36 1.33 -0.17 3.00
CA VAL A 36 1.56 1.11 3.65
C VAL A 36 3.06 1.26 3.89
N LEU A 37 3.69 2.24 3.23
CA LEU A 37 5.07 2.62 3.50
C LEU A 37 5.10 3.71 4.58
N PHE A 38 6.01 3.54 5.54
CA PHE A 38 6.18 4.41 6.71
C PHE A 38 4.89 4.59 7.52
N PRO A 39 4.33 3.51 8.08
CA PRO A 39 3.24 3.62 9.03
C PRO A 39 3.72 4.30 10.33
N GLU A 40 2.84 5.06 10.98
CA GLU A 40 3.09 5.52 12.35
C GLU A 40 3.10 4.36 13.35
N GLU A 41 3.69 4.57 14.53
CA GLU A 41 3.86 3.54 15.57
C GLU A 41 2.52 2.93 16.01
N ASP A 42 1.46 3.73 16.05
CA ASP A 42 0.09 3.32 16.40
C ASP A 42 -0.74 2.80 15.21
N PHE A 43 -0.18 2.70 14.01
CA PHE A 43 -0.92 2.32 12.80
C PHE A 43 -1.56 0.93 12.91
N VAL A 44 -0.84 -0.03 13.48
CA VAL A 44 -1.34 -1.40 13.68
C VAL A 44 -2.41 -1.45 14.78
N ALA A 45 -2.32 -0.57 15.78
CA ALA A 45 -3.34 -0.46 16.84
C ALA A 45 -4.62 0.23 16.34
N ASN A 46 -4.49 1.17 15.40
CA ASN A 46 -5.60 1.93 14.80
C ASN A 46 -6.16 1.28 13.51
N LEU A 47 -5.84 0.01 13.27
CA LEU A 47 -6.27 -0.67 12.05
C LEU A 47 -7.81 -0.77 11.99
N PRO A 48 -8.44 -0.48 10.84
CA PRO A 48 -9.90 -0.56 10.70
C PRO A 48 -10.41 -1.98 10.98
N ARG A 49 -11.61 -2.09 11.58
CA ARG A 49 -12.25 -3.38 11.84
C ARG A 49 -12.47 -4.13 10.53
N GLY A 50 -11.91 -5.34 10.43
CA GLY A 50 -11.96 -6.16 9.22
C GLY A 50 -10.74 -6.00 8.29
N ALA A 51 -9.73 -5.24 8.70
CA ALA A 51 -8.41 -5.26 8.09
C ALA A 51 -7.45 -6.15 8.88
N ALA A 52 -6.60 -6.89 8.18
CA ALA A 52 -5.60 -7.79 8.75
C ALA A 52 -4.22 -7.47 8.18
N VAL A 53 -3.21 -7.42 9.04
CA VAL A 53 -1.81 -7.35 8.61
C VAL A 53 -1.42 -8.71 8.03
N VAL A 54 -1.07 -8.75 6.75
CA VAL A 54 -0.66 -9.97 6.03
C VAL A 54 0.85 -10.11 5.90
N GLY A 55 1.58 -9.04 6.18
CA GLY A 55 3.04 -9.05 6.20
C GLY A 55 3.57 -7.66 6.54
N GLY A 56 4.83 -7.58 6.91
CA GLY A 56 5.46 -6.30 7.20
C GLY A 56 6.97 -6.43 7.37
N GLY A 57 7.68 -5.34 7.08
CA GLY A 57 9.10 -5.15 7.34
C GLY A 57 9.31 -3.84 8.11
N GLY A 58 10.57 -3.47 8.36
CA GLY A 58 10.91 -2.35 9.25
C GLY A 58 10.32 -0.98 8.87
N ALA A 59 9.93 -0.76 7.61
CA ALA A 59 9.33 0.49 7.14
C ALA A 59 8.07 0.29 6.27
N CYS A 60 7.54 -0.93 6.20
CA CYS A 60 6.38 -1.24 5.36
C CYS A 60 5.46 -2.25 6.02
N VAL A 61 4.15 -2.05 5.88
CA VAL A 61 3.13 -2.97 6.40
C VAL A 61 2.14 -3.26 5.29
N ALA A 62 2.01 -4.54 4.95
CA ALA A 62 1.00 -5.04 4.04
C ALA A 62 -0.27 -5.37 4.81
N VAL A 63 -1.37 -4.76 4.42
CA VAL A 63 -2.69 -4.90 5.03
C VAL A 63 -3.67 -5.41 3.99
N ARG A 64 -4.53 -6.33 4.39
CA ARG A 64 -5.62 -6.85 3.57
C ARG A 64 -6.95 -6.55 4.24
N SER A 65 -7.96 -6.14 3.48
CA SER A 65 -9.34 -6.03 3.95
C SER A 65 -10.31 -6.28 2.80
N ASP A 66 -11.42 -6.92 3.10
CA ASP A 66 -12.55 -7.08 2.17
C ASP A 66 -13.57 -5.94 2.31
N ALA A 67 -13.30 -4.92 3.14
CA ALA A 67 -14.16 -3.76 3.31
C ALA A 67 -13.92 -2.70 2.22
N PRO A 68 -14.98 -2.05 1.71
CA PRO A 68 -14.83 -0.93 0.80
C PRO A 68 -14.21 0.28 1.50
N GLY A 69 -13.46 1.10 0.77
CA GLY A 69 -12.78 2.29 1.27
C GLY A 69 -11.45 2.00 1.97
N LEU A 70 -10.80 0.86 1.69
CA LEU A 70 -9.59 0.44 2.40
C LEU A 70 -8.48 1.49 2.31
N GLY A 71 -8.28 2.08 1.13
CA GLY A 71 -7.27 3.12 0.93
C GLY A 71 -7.45 4.30 1.89
N LEU A 72 -8.66 4.88 1.93
CA LEU A 72 -8.96 6.02 2.80
C LEU A 72 -8.89 5.66 4.29
N ALA A 73 -9.33 4.45 4.64
CA ALA A 73 -9.27 3.96 6.02
C ALA A 73 -7.82 3.80 6.52
N LEU A 74 -6.91 3.34 5.66
CA LEU A 74 -5.49 3.23 5.99
C LEU A 74 -4.83 4.61 6.11
N TYR A 75 -5.19 5.57 5.26
CA TYR A 75 -4.76 6.96 5.44
C TYR A 75 -5.21 7.54 6.80
N ARG A 76 -6.46 7.26 7.21
CA ARG A 76 -6.98 7.70 8.52
C ARG A 76 -6.31 7.00 9.70
N ALA A 77 -5.85 5.76 9.51
CA ALA A 77 -5.13 5.01 10.54
C ALA A 77 -3.67 5.46 10.71
N GLY A 78 -3.18 6.43 9.92
CA GLY A 78 -1.81 6.94 9.98
C GLY A 78 -0.89 6.41 8.87
N GLY A 79 -1.46 5.82 7.81
CA GLY A 79 -0.70 5.38 6.64
C GLY A 79 -0.29 6.56 5.76
N ARG A 80 1.01 6.80 5.58
CA ARG A 80 1.51 7.96 4.83
C ARG A 80 1.52 7.74 3.32
N VAL A 81 1.90 6.54 2.90
CA VAL A 81 1.94 6.15 1.49
C VAL A 81 1.22 4.81 1.36
N VAL A 82 -0.01 4.85 0.87
CA VAL A 82 -0.83 3.65 0.65
C VAL A 82 -0.77 3.30 -0.83
N LEU A 83 -0.22 2.13 -1.12
CA LEU A 83 -0.09 1.59 -2.46
C LEU A 83 -1.03 0.41 -2.63
N PRO A 84 -1.70 0.27 -3.78
CA PRO A 84 -2.51 -0.90 -4.07
C PRO A 84 -1.60 -2.12 -4.13
N ALA A 85 -1.84 -3.09 -3.25
CA ALA A 85 -1.18 -4.39 -3.28
C ALA A 85 -2.15 -5.39 -3.90
N GLY A 86 -2.18 -5.38 -5.23
CA GLY A 86 -3.10 -6.16 -6.06
C GLY A 86 -2.75 -7.63 -6.22
N LEU A 87 -2.16 -8.27 -5.20
CA LEU A 87 -2.12 -9.74 -5.16
C LEU A 87 -3.35 -10.22 -4.40
N PRO A 88 -4.45 -10.59 -5.09
CA PRO A 88 -5.51 -11.36 -4.46
C PRO A 88 -4.81 -12.59 -3.90
N GLY A 89 -4.76 -12.73 -2.58
CA GLY A 89 -4.07 -13.85 -1.95
C GLY A 89 -4.65 -15.16 -2.47
N CYS A 90 -3.92 -15.79 -3.41
CA CYS A 90 -3.80 -17.21 -3.76
C CYS A 90 -2.99 -17.33 -5.06
N LEU A 91 -1.66 -17.22 -4.98
CA LEU A 91 -0.85 -18.17 -5.76
C LEU A 91 -1.02 -19.48 -4.98
N PRO A 92 -1.62 -20.54 -5.54
CA PRO A 92 -1.76 -21.80 -4.82
C PRO A 92 -0.35 -22.28 -4.49
N LEU A 93 0.07 -22.10 -3.25
CA LEU A 93 1.25 -22.76 -2.71
C LEU A 93 0.89 -24.25 -2.73
N PRO A 94 1.57 -25.09 -3.55
CA PRO A 94 1.32 -26.52 -3.52
C PRO A 94 1.50 -26.97 -2.09
N ALA A 95 0.49 -27.65 -1.55
CA ALA A 95 0.54 -28.22 -0.21
C ALA A 95 1.85 -28.99 -0.09
N GLY A 96 2.78 -28.46 0.72
CA GLY A 96 3.99 -29.18 1.10
C GLY A 96 3.51 -30.49 1.70
N LYS A 97 3.83 -31.60 1.02
CA LYS A 97 3.59 -32.93 1.57
C LYS A 97 4.40 -33.04 2.86
N SER A 98 3.67 -33.30 3.94
CA SER A 98 4.01 -34.06 5.15
C SER A 98 5.37 -33.81 5.80
#